data_AF-A0A439CRE1-F1
#
_entry.id   AF-A0A439CRE1-F1
#
_cell.length_a   1.000
_cell.length_b   1.000
_cell.length_c   1.000
_cell.angle_alpha   90.00
_cell.angle_beta   90.00
_cell.angle_gamma   90.00
#
_symmetry.space_group_name_H-M   'P 1'
#
loop_
_entity.id
_entity.type
_entity.pdbx_description
1 polymer ?
#
loop_
_entity_poly.entity_id
_entity_poly.type
_entity_poly.pdbx_seq_one_letter_code
_entity_poly.pdbx_strand_id
1 'polypeptide(L)'
;SSFSNFGDVVDIYGPGVDVLSVGIKNDSDQETLSGTSMASPHVAGLAAYLMSLEGLTTADAVSDRMKELAAATGASVQRNVRGTTSAIANNGNQ
;
A
#
# COMPACT_ATOMS: atom_id res chain seq x y z
N SER A 1 6.58 2.74 10.68
CA SER A 1 7.77 1.91 11.00
C SER A 1 9.00 2.81 11.10
N SER A 2 10.05 2.40 11.83
CA SER A 2 11.29 3.20 11.98
C SER A 2 12.19 3.18 10.73
N PHE A 3 11.99 2.21 9.83
CA PHE A 3 12.78 2.04 8.60
C PHE A 3 12.17 2.69 7.35
N SER A 4 10.92 3.17 7.41
CA SER A 4 10.28 3.74 6.22
C SER A 4 10.90 5.08 5.87
N ASN A 5 11.12 5.31 4.58
CA ASN A 5 11.37 6.66 4.06
C ASN A 5 10.10 7.52 4.17
N PHE A 6 10.30 8.84 4.08
CA PHE A 6 9.28 9.88 4.20
C PHE A 6 9.64 11.07 3.30
N GLY A 7 8.69 11.98 3.12
CA GLY A 7 8.81 13.17 2.27
C GLY A 7 7.83 13.18 1.10
N ASP A 8 7.86 14.29 0.38
CA ASP A 8 6.85 14.69 -0.63
C ASP A 8 6.76 13.73 -1.82
N VAL A 9 7.77 12.88 -2.01
CA VAL A 9 7.83 11.85 -3.06
C VAL A 9 7.07 10.57 -2.71
N VAL A 10 6.57 10.42 -1.47
CA VAL A 10 5.78 9.26 -1.06
C VAL A 10 4.31 9.51 -1.39
N ASP A 11 3.75 8.69 -2.28
CA ASP A 11 2.35 8.81 -2.71
C ASP A 11 1.34 8.21 -1.72
N ILE A 12 1.62 7.01 -1.21
CA ILE A 12 0.69 6.24 -0.37
C ILE A 12 1.43 5.22 0.52
N TYR A 13 0.90 4.97 1.71
CA TYR A 13 1.37 3.91 2.61
C TYR A 13 0.61 2.60 2.39
N GLY A 14 1.26 1.48 2.67
CA GLY A 14 0.64 0.16 2.72
C GLY A 14 1.20 -0.70 3.86
N PRO A 15 0.61 -1.88 4.14
CA PRO A 15 1.08 -2.78 5.19
C PRO A 15 2.50 -3.30 4.89
N GLY A 16 3.46 -2.99 5.76
CA GLY A 16 4.87 -3.38 5.57
C GLY A 16 5.58 -3.82 6.84
N VAL A 17 4.86 -4.01 7.95
CA VAL A 17 5.40 -4.54 9.20
C VAL A 17 4.68 -5.85 9.49
N ASP A 18 5.44 -6.87 9.91
CA ASP A 18 4.95 -8.21 10.22
C ASP A 18 4.04 -8.79 9.13
N VAL A 19 4.51 -8.71 7.88
CA VAL A 19 3.80 -9.20 6.71
C VAL A 19 4.17 -10.66 6.49
N LEU A 20 3.19 -11.55 6.69
CA LEU A 20 3.30 -12.97 6.34
C LEU A 20 3.17 -13.14 4.82
N SER A 21 4.12 -13.84 4.21
CA SER A 21 4.09 -14.21 2.79
C SER A 21 4.78 -15.56 2.56
N VAL A 22 4.91 -15.96 1.30
CA VAL A 22 5.59 -17.21 0.91
C VAL A 22 7.09 -17.12 1.17
N GLY A 23 7.66 -18.20 1.70
CA GLY A 23 9.09 -18.37 1.89
C GLY A 23 9.74 -19.15 0.75
N ILE A 24 11.06 -19.30 0.79
CA ILE A 24 11.84 -19.95 -0.28
C ILE A 24 12.29 -21.37 0.04
N LYS A 25 12.01 -21.90 1.25
CA LYS A 25 12.57 -23.20 1.68
C LYS A 25 11.85 -24.40 1.06
N ASN A 26 10.55 -24.30 0.78
CA ASN A 26 9.72 -25.33 0.14
C ASN A 26 8.37 -24.74 -0.32
N ASP A 27 7.56 -25.53 -1.03
CA ASP A 27 6.28 -25.12 -1.64
C ASP A 27 5.18 -24.67 -0.64
N SER A 28 5.34 -24.96 0.64
CA SER A 28 4.42 -24.55 1.71
C SER A 28 5.09 -23.62 2.73
N ASP A 29 6.31 -23.16 2.45
CA ASP A 29 7.07 -22.30 3.34
C ASP A 29 6.41 -20.93 3.43
N GLN A 30 6.42 -20.38 4.63
CA GLN A 30 5.90 -19.05 4.92
C GLN A 30 6.92 -18.30 5.75
N GLU A 31 7.06 -17.01 5.48
CA GLU A 31 7.99 -16.14 6.17
C GLU A 31 7.29 -14.83 6.52
N THR A 32 7.55 -14.32 7.72
CA THR A 32 7.05 -13.02 8.15
C THR A 32 8.20 -12.02 8.12
N LEU A 33 8.06 -10.99 7.28
CA LEU A 33 9.09 -9.97 7.07
C LEU A 33 8.52 -8.57 7.23
N SER A 34 9.41 -7.61 7.44
CA SER A 34 9.08 -6.19 7.53
C SER A 34 9.94 -5.39 6.56
N GLY A 35 9.32 -4.48 5.82
CA GLY A 35 10.01 -3.61 4.86
C GLY A 35 9.06 -2.82 3.95
N THR A 36 9.56 -1.76 3.33
CA THR A 36 8.84 -1.06 2.24
C THR A 36 8.62 -1.97 1.03
N SER A 37 9.51 -2.95 0.83
CA SER A 37 9.34 -4.04 -0.13
C SER A 37 8.13 -4.93 0.17
N MET A 38 7.61 -4.95 1.40
CA MET A 38 6.39 -5.68 1.75
C MET A 38 5.14 -4.79 1.63
N ALA A 39 5.28 -3.47 1.79
CA ALA A 39 4.22 -2.51 1.49
C ALA A 39 3.93 -2.40 -0.02
N SER A 40 4.98 -2.40 -0.85
CA SER A 40 4.88 -2.27 -2.30
C SER A 40 3.96 -3.31 -2.99
N PRO A 41 4.05 -4.63 -2.70
CA PRO A 41 3.16 -5.62 -3.31
C PRO A 41 1.69 -5.48 -2.87
N HIS A 42 1.40 -4.95 -1.69
CA HIS A 42 0.02 -4.62 -1.31
C HIS A 42 -0.57 -3.53 -2.21
N VAL A 43 0.20 -2.46 -2.48
CA VAL A 43 -0.21 -1.38 -3.37
C VAL A 43 -0.32 -1.87 -4.82
N ALA A 44 0.62 -2.70 -5.29
CA ALA A 44 0.57 -3.28 -6.62
C ALA A 44 -0.66 -4.20 -6.80
N GLY A 45 -0.97 -5.03 -5.80
CA GLY A 45 -2.18 -5.86 -5.79
C GLY A 45 -3.46 -5.02 -5.80
N LEU A 46 -3.51 -3.93 -5.03
CA LEU A 46 -4.63 -2.99 -5.03
C LEU A 46 -4.81 -2.33 -6.41
N ALA A 47 -3.74 -1.86 -7.03
CA ALA A 47 -3.78 -1.30 -8.37
C ALA A 47 -4.37 -2.29 -9.38
N ALA A 48 -3.88 -3.53 -9.40
CA ALA A 48 -4.41 -4.58 -10.27
C ALA A 48 -5.89 -4.90 -10.01
N TYR A 49 -6.29 -4.94 -8.74
CA TYR A 49 -7.68 -5.11 -8.33
C TYR A 49 -8.58 -4.01 -8.87
N LEU A 50 -8.21 -2.73 -8.70
CA LEU A 50 -9.00 -1.59 -9.18
C LEU A 50 -9.03 -1.50 -10.70
N MET A 51 -7.90 -1.77 -11.37
CA MET A 51 -7.86 -1.87 -12.84
C MET A 51 -8.86 -2.91 -13.36
N SER A 52 -8.92 -4.08 -12.71
CA SER A 52 -9.86 -5.14 -13.09
C SER A 52 -11.31 -4.83 -12.74
N LEU A 53 -11.56 -4.20 -11.58
CA LEU A 53 -12.91 -3.96 -11.09
C LEU A 53 -13.58 -2.77 -11.78
N GLU A 54 -12.84 -1.68 -11.97
CA GLU A 54 -13.36 -0.40 -12.46
C GLU A 54 -12.96 -0.09 -13.90
N GLY A 55 -12.15 -0.95 -14.54
CA GLY A 55 -11.74 -0.79 -15.94
C GLY A 55 -10.74 0.35 -16.16
N LEU A 56 -9.95 0.69 -15.15
CA LEU A 56 -8.95 1.77 -15.23
C LEU A 56 -7.76 1.33 -16.08
N THR A 57 -7.40 2.14 -17.08
CA THR A 57 -6.36 1.78 -18.08
C THR A 57 -5.12 2.66 -18.03
N THR A 58 -5.13 3.76 -17.28
CA THR A 58 -3.98 4.67 -17.15
C THR A 58 -3.44 4.67 -15.73
N ALA A 59 -2.12 4.86 -15.59
CA ALA A 59 -1.46 4.91 -14.28
C ALA A 59 -2.02 6.04 -13.40
N ASP A 60 -2.29 7.21 -14.00
CA ASP A 60 -2.85 8.36 -13.29
C ASP A 60 -4.25 8.05 -12.73
N ALA A 61 -5.14 7.45 -13.54
CA ALA A 61 -6.48 7.09 -13.07
C ALA A 61 -6.44 6.09 -11.91
N VAL A 62 -5.51 5.13 -11.94
CA VAL A 62 -5.32 4.16 -10.85
C VAL A 62 -4.77 4.84 -9.59
N SER A 63 -3.78 5.73 -9.75
CA SER A 63 -3.17 6.49 -8.65
C SER A 63 -4.19 7.40 -7.97
N ASP A 64 -4.95 8.17 -8.76
CA ASP A 64 -6.00 9.06 -8.27
C ASP A 64 -7.08 8.26 -7.52
N ARG A 65 -7.52 7.14 -8.09
CA ARG A 65 -8.52 6.29 -7.45
C ARG A 65 -8.07 5.73 -6.11
N MET A 66 -6.82 5.27 -6.01
CA MET A 66 -6.27 4.80 -4.74
C MET A 66 -6.22 5.92 -3.69
N LYS A 67 -5.88 7.16 -4.10
CA LYS A 67 -5.84 8.33 -3.22
C LYS A 67 -7.24 8.73 -2.75
N GLU A 68 -8.25 8.67 -3.62
CA GLU A 68 -9.65 8.89 -3.27
C GLU A 68 -10.14 7.89 -2.21
N LEU A 69 -9.91 6.59 -2.44
CA LEU A 69 -10.30 5.53 -1.51
C LEU A 69 -9.59 5.68 -0.16
N ALA A 70 -8.30 6.00 -0.17
CA ALA A 70 -7.55 6.26 1.05
C ALA A 70 -8.15 7.44 1.83
N ALA A 71 -8.48 8.55 1.17
CA ALA A 71 -9.09 9.72 1.80
C ALA A 71 -10.47 9.42 2.41
N ALA A 72 -11.26 8.56 1.76
CA ALA A 72 -12.60 8.18 2.23
C ALA A 72 -12.58 7.41 3.57
N THR A 73 -11.46 6.78 3.94
CA THR A 73 -11.34 6.05 5.21
C THR A 73 -11.29 6.95 6.45
N GLY A 74 -10.84 8.21 6.28
CA GLY A 74 -10.49 9.09 7.41
C GLY A 74 -9.29 8.61 8.23
N ALA A 75 -8.61 7.53 7.82
CA ALA A 75 -7.43 7.03 8.49
C ALA A 75 -6.23 7.95 8.25
N SER A 76 -5.33 8.03 9.23
CA SER A 76 -4.13 8.83 9.12
C SER A 76 -2.93 8.13 9.75
N VAL A 77 -1.75 8.41 9.20
CA VAL A 77 -0.48 7.89 9.72
C VAL A 77 -0.12 8.65 11.01
N GLN A 78 0.05 7.91 12.10
CA GLN A 78 0.49 8.48 13.36
C GLN A 78 1.97 8.83 13.33
N ARG A 79 2.36 9.96 13.97
CA ARG A 79 3.74 10.48 13.99
C ARG A 79 4.34 10.69 12.60
N ASN A 80 3.49 11.08 11.64
CA ASN A 80 3.92 11.33 10.27
C ASN A 80 4.83 12.56 10.18
N VAL A 81 5.80 12.50 9.28
CA VAL A 81 6.70 13.63 9.02
C VAL A 81 5.95 14.66 8.18
N ARG A 82 5.95 15.92 8.61
CA ARG A 82 5.31 17.03 7.88
C ARG A 82 5.83 17.09 6.44
N GLY A 83 4.92 17.23 5.47
CA GLY A 83 5.23 17.19 4.03
C GLY A 83 5.02 15.80 3.39
N THR A 84 4.89 14.75 4.20
CA THR A 84 4.59 13.40 3.69
C THR A 84 3.09 13.17 3.60
N THR A 85 2.62 12.44 2.58
CA THR A 85 1.22 11.99 2.45
C THR A 85 0.72 11.34 3.75
N SER A 86 -0.58 11.42 4.05
CA SER A 86 -1.20 10.64 5.12
C SER A 86 -2.03 9.47 4.59
N ALA A 87 -2.06 9.26 3.27
CA ALA A 87 -2.89 8.26 2.63
C ALA A 87 -2.43 6.84 2.99
N ILE A 88 -3.37 6.00 3.40
CA ILE A 88 -3.17 4.56 3.65
C ILE A 88 -4.00 3.80 2.63
N ALA A 89 -3.37 2.89 1.89
CA ALA A 89 -4.01 2.09 0.86
C ALA A 89 -5.22 1.32 1.40
N ASN A 90 -6.34 1.39 0.67
CA ASN A 90 -7.61 0.79 1.02
C ASN A 90 -8.33 0.32 -0.24
N ASN A 91 -8.96 -0.87 -0.20
CA ASN A 91 -9.63 -1.48 -1.36
C ASN A 91 -11.10 -1.06 -1.52
N GLY A 92 -11.63 -0.21 -0.64
CA GLY A 92 -12.99 0.32 -0.72
C GLY A 92 -14.10 -0.71 -0.43
N ASN A 93 -13.74 -1.93 -0.03
CA ASN A 93 -14.71 -3.00 0.23
C ASN A 93 -14.99 -3.08 1.74
N GLN A 94 -16.26 -2.95 2.13
CA GLN A 94 -16.78 -3.04 3.50
C GLN A 94 -17.74 -4.22 3.62
#